data_AF-A0A5P8W410-F1
#
_entry.id   AF-A0A5P8W410-F1
#
_cell.length_a   1.000
_cell.length_b   1.000
_cell.length_c   1.000
_cell.angle_alpha   90.00
_cell.angle_beta   90.00
_cell.angle_gamma   90.00
#
_symmetry.space_group_name_H-M   'P 1'
#
loop_
_entity.id
_entity.type
_entity.pdbx_description
1 polymer ?
#
loop_
_entity_poly.entity_id
_entity_poly.type
_entity_poly.pdbx_seq_one_letter_code
_entity_poly.pdbx_strand_id
1 'polypeptide(L)' 'MLLVGGGILLLSFIGYFPGLQELTEAIATQIIDFLATFGSGTPLRGLFVISLTCSFVGALFDTYVYYRCQILRIDS' A
#
# COMPACT_ATOMS: atom_id res chain seq x y z
N MET A 1 -12.62 27.28 3.58
CA MET A 1 -13.49 26.69 2.53
C MET A 1 -12.87 26.75 1.12
N LEU A 2 -12.08 27.78 0.79
CA LEU A 2 -11.45 27.93 -0.53
C LEU A 2 -10.47 26.80 -0.90
N LEU A 3 -9.70 26.28 0.07
CA LEU A 3 -8.75 25.18 -0.17
C LEU A 3 -9.43 23.85 -0.51
N VAL A 4 -10.49 23.52 0.24
CA VAL A 4 -11.30 22.31 0.01
C VAL A 4 -12.09 22.44 -1.29
N GLY A 5 -12.76 23.58 -1.50
CA GLY A 5 -13.51 23.85 -2.74
C GLY A 5 -12.63 23.86 -3.98
N GLY A 6 -11.45 24.50 -3.90
CA GLY A 6 -10.45 24.50 -4.98
C GLY A 6 -9.90 23.10 -5.28
N GLY A 7 -9.66 22.28 -4.25
CA GLY A 7 -9.25 20.89 -4.41
C GLY A 7 -10.30 20.04 -5.14
N ILE A 8 -11.58 20.19 -4.77
CA ILE A 8 -12.69 19.48 -5.43
C ILE A 8 -12.84 19.91 -6.89
N LEU A 9 -12.66 21.20 -7.18
CA LEU A 9 -12.72 21.75 -8.54
C LEU A 9 -11.59 21.20 -9.43
N LEU A 10 -10.37 21.14 -8.91
CA LEU A 10 -9.21 20.54 -9.58
C LEU A 10 -9.42 19.05 -9.85
N LEU A 11 -9.89 18.29 -8.86
CA LEU A 11 -10.21 16.86 -9.00
C LEU A 11 -11.28 16.62 -10.07
N SER A 12 -12.30 17.48 -10.12
CA SER A 12 -13.36 17.40 -11.14
C SER A 12 -12.81 17.68 -12.55
N PHE A 13 -11.87 18.61 -12.67
CA PHE A 13 -11.20 18.92 -13.94
C PHE A 13 -10.32 17.76 -14.43
N ILE A 14 -9.59 17.13 -13.50
CA ILE A 14 -8.78 15.93 -13.78
C ILE A 14 -9.66 14.74 -14.18
N GLY A 15 -10.83 14.59 -13.56
CA GLY A 15 -11.81 13.55 -13.88
C GLY A 15 -12.46 13.68 -15.27
N TYR A 16 -12.38 14.86 -15.91
CA TYR A 16 -12.87 15.04 -17.28
C TYR A 16 -11.89 14.53 -18.34
N PHE A 17 -10.66 14.19 -17.96
CA PHE A 17 -9.64 13.71 -18.90
C PHE A 17 -9.91 12.24 -19.27
N PRO A 18 -10.29 11.92 -20.52
CA PRO A 18 -10.68 10.56 -20.90
C PRO A 18 -9.54 9.55 -20.75
N GLY A 19 -8.29 9.99 -20.92
CA GLY A 19 -7.12 9.13 -20.74
C GLY A 19 -6.84 8.72 -19.29
N LEU A 20 -7.38 9.44 -18.30
CA LEU A 20 -7.15 9.10 -16.89
C LEU A 20 -7.96 7.88 -16.46
N GLN A 21 -9.14 7.69 -17.05
CA GLN A 21 -9.98 6.53 -16.80
C GLN A 21 -9.32 5.26 -17.33
N GLU A 22 -8.85 5.26 -18.58
CA GLU A 22 -8.13 4.12 -19.16
C GLU A 22 -6.84 3.81 -18.40
N LEU A 23 -6.10 4.85 -17.97
CA LEU A 23 -4.92 4.68 -17.14
C LEU A 23 -5.27 4.00 -15.81
N THR A 24 -6.35 4.44 -15.17
CA THR A 24 -6.81 3.89 -13.88
C THR A 24 -7.23 2.42 -14.03
N GLU A 25 -7.96 2.09 -15.09
CA GLU A 25 -8.37 0.71 -15.40
C GLU A 25 -7.15 -0.18 -15.71
N ALA A 26 -6.16 0.31 -16.47
CA ALA A 26 -4.93 -0.42 -16.76
C ALA A 26 -4.12 -0.70 -15.49
N ILE A 27 -3.96 0.30 -14.62
CA ILE A 27 -3.28 0.15 -13.33
C ILE A 27 -4.04 -0.84 -12.44
N ALA A 28 -5.37 -0.71 -12.34
CA ALA A 28 -6.18 -1.61 -11.53
C ALA A 28 -6.03 -3.07 -12.01
N THR A 29 -6.09 -3.30 -13.33
CA THR A 29 -5.89 -4.63 -13.92
C THR A 29 -4.52 -5.19 -13.59
N GLN A 30 -3.47 -4.38 -13.71
CA GLN A 30 -2.11 -4.79 -13.37
C GLN A 30 -1.95 -5.16 -11.89
N ILE A 31 -2.59 -4.40 -10.99
CA ILE A 31 -2.60 -4.72 -9.54
C ILE A 31 -3.31 -6.05 -9.29
N ILE A 32 -4.46 -6.28 -9.93
CA ILE A 32 -5.23 -7.53 -9.80
C ILE A 32 -4.40 -8.72 -10.29
N ASP A 33 -3.74 -8.62 -11.44
CA ASP A 33 -2.90 -9.67 -12.01
C ASP A 33 -1.68 -9.97 -11.15
N PHE A 34 -1.05 -8.93 -10.59
CA PHE A 34 0.02 -9.09 -9.62
C PHE A 34 -0.47 -9.88 -8.40
N LEU A 35 -1.59 -9.47 -7.80
CA LEU A 35 -2.19 -10.17 -6.66
C LEU A 35 -2.59 -11.62 -7.02
N ALA A 36 -3.11 -11.87 -8.22
CA ALA A 36 -3.45 -13.20 -8.68
C ALA A 36 -2.19 -14.08 -8.83
N THR A 37 -1.07 -13.51 -9.27
CA THR A 37 0.22 -14.21 -9.40
C THR A 37 0.71 -14.73 -8.04
N PHE A 38 0.67 -13.89 -7.00
CA PHE A 38 1.01 -14.32 -5.63
C PHE A 38 -0.07 -15.18 -4.97
N GLY A 39 -1.32 -15.03 -5.40
CA GLY A 39 -2.49 -15.68 -4.84
C GLY A 39 -2.90 -17.01 -5.50
N SER A 40 -2.11 -17.54 -6.44
CA SER A 40 -2.43 -18.73 -7.24
C SER A 40 -3.76 -18.61 -8.01
N GLY A 41 -3.98 -17.47 -8.67
CA GLY A 41 -5.20 -17.17 -9.43
C GLY A 41 -6.30 -16.48 -8.63
N THR A 42 -6.17 -16.40 -7.30
CA THR A 42 -7.11 -15.64 -6.44
C THR A 42 -6.46 -14.36 -5.90
N PRO A 43 -6.88 -13.16 -6.35
CA PRO A 43 -6.27 -11.89 -5.93
C PRO A 43 -6.29 -11.68 -4.41
N LEU A 44 -7.40 -12.01 -3.76
CA LEU A 44 -7.55 -11.90 -2.30
C LEU A 44 -6.49 -12.72 -1.55
N ARG A 45 -6.15 -13.90 -2.05
CA ARG A 45 -5.11 -14.74 -1.45
C ARG A 45 -3.74 -14.09 -1.59
N GLY A 46 -3.45 -13.46 -2.73
CA GLY A 46 -2.23 -12.68 -2.91
C GLY A 46 -2.13 -11.51 -1.95
N LEU A 47 -3.24 -10.81 -1.70
CA LEU A 47 -3.29 -9.71 -0.73
C LEU A 47 -2.89 -10.20 0.66
N PHE A 48 -3.46 -11.32 1.12
CA PHE A 48 -3.12 -11.94 2.41
C PHE A 48 -1.66 -12.39 2.47
N VAL A 49 -1.13 -13.00 1.40
CA VAL A 49 0.27 -13.45 1.36
C VAL A 49 1.22 -12.27 1.49
N ILE A 50 0.99 -11.20 0.74
CA ILE A 50 1.83 -10.00 0.77
C ILE A 50 1.74 -9.31 2.13
N SER A 51 0.53 -9.13 2.66
CA SER A 51 0.34 -8.47 3.95
C SER A 51 0.99 -9.25 5.08
N LEU A 52 0.78 -10.57 5.15
CA LEU A 52 1.40 -11.42 6.18
C LEU A 52 2.92 -11.42 6.08
N THR A 53 3.48 -11.50 4.88
CA THR A 53 4.93 -11.47 4.68
C THR A 53 5.52 -10.14 5.14
N CYS A 54 4.89 -9.02 4.75
CA CYS A 54 5.34 -7.69 5.15
C CYS A 54 5.22 -7.47 6.66
N SER A 55 4.08 -7.84 7.26
CA SER A 55 3.86 -7.73 8.70
C SER A 55 4.83 -8.60 9.50
N PHE A 56 5.13 -9.81 9.03
CA PHE A 56 6.09 -10.68 9.69
C PHE A 56 7.49 -10.07 9.71
N VAL A 57 7.96 -9.59 8.55
CA VAL A 57 9.24 -8.90 8.45
C VAL A 57 9.25 -7.64 9.31
N GLY A 58 8.20 -6.82 9.27
CA GLY A 58 8.06 -5.63 10.10
C GLY A 58 8.09 -5.93 11.60
N ALA A 59 7.40 -6.98 12.04
CA ALA A 59 7.40 -7.42 13.44
C ALA A 59 8.79 -7.90 13.89
N LEU A 60 9.53 -8.61 13.03
CA LEU A 60 10.91 -9.01 13.33
C LEU A 60 11.83 -7.80 13.47
N PHE A 61 11.70 -6.80 12.59
CA PHE A 61 12.46 -5.56 12.69
C PHE A 61 12.12 -4.77 13.96
N ASP A 62 10.84 -4.63 14.29
CA ASP A 62 10.39 -3.95 15.51
C ASP A 62 10.92 -4.65 16.77
N THR A 63 10.83 -5.98 16.79
CA THR A 63 11.37 -6.82 17.86
C THR A 63 12.88 -6.65 18.01
N TYR A 64 13.63 -6.63 16.90
CA TYR A 64 15.07 -6.41 16.92
C TYR A 64 15.44 -5.04 17.49
N VAL A 65 14.75 -3.98 17.04
CA VAL A 65 14.97 -2.62 17.55
C VAL A 65 14.65 -2.55 19.04
N TYR A 66 13.57 -3.19 19.48
CA TYR A 66 13.19 -3.29 20.88
C TYR A 66 14.28 -3.94 21.74
N TYR A 67 14.78 -5.11 21.33
CA TYR A 67 15.87 -5.79 22.06
C TYR A 67 17.15 -4.96 22.10
N ARG A 68 17.51 -4.31 20.99
CA ARG A 68 18.71 -3.46 20.94
C ARG A 68 18.60 -2.27 21.89
N CYS A 69 17.43 -1.65 21.97
CA CYS A 69 17.16 -0.58 22.94
C CYS A 69 17.17 -1.09 24.39
N GLN A 70 16.72 -2.33 24.63
CA GLN A 70 16.73 -2.93 25.97
C GLN A 70 18.15 -3.24 26.45
N ILE A 71 19.01 -3.78 25.59
CA ILE A 71 20.41 -4.07 25.91
C ILE A 71 21.16 -2.77 26.26
N LEU A 72 21.01 -1.72 25.46
CA LEU A 72 21.61 -0.41 25.73
C LEU A 72 21.12 0.22 27.05
N ARG A 73 19.90 -0.10 27.49
CA ARG A 73 19.35 0.38 28.77
C ARG A 73 19.93 -0.38 29.97
N ILE A 74 20.31 -1.64 29.79
CA ILE A 74 20.88 -2.48 30.85
C ILE A 74 22.37 -2.17 31.07
N ASP A 75 23.07 -1.74 30.02
CA ASP A 75 24.49 -1.35 30.06
C ASP A 75 24.75 0.11 30.51
N SER A 76 23.71 0.89 30.85
CA SER A 76 23.82 2.26 31.39
C SER A 76 23.53 2.32 32.88
#